data_AF-A0A7J4LTK1-F1
#
_entry.id   AF-A0A7J4LTK1-F1
#
_cell.length_a   1.000
_cell.length_b   1.000
_cell.length_c   1.000
_cell.angle_alpha   90.00
_cell.angle_beta   90.00
_cell.angle_gamma   90.00
#
_symmetry.space_group_name_H-M   'P 1'
#
loop_
_entity.id
_entity.type
_entity.pdbx_description
1 polymer ?
#
loop_
_entity_poly.entity_id
_entity_poly.type
_entity_poly.pdbx_seq_one_letter_code
_entity_poly.pdbx_strand_id
1 'polypeptide(L)'
;MTGQQEKYQRSYTLSYTVLFAILAIALLASGCLKLDEEKWKEYAQKVVKPTHLKPLSFGKITTFEDGFEQAQRIEKKFEIDFKHEQLYKNLVREEFLDLAIGEYQRLRDHVIQSNNLNVVDYTPEKLFEVKSYQRTDLQVFILFIDARIEMLNSQKAFYGGYRSGSQGLVGDGFFCREKLLINDSLNAFNQSAFHAGKVYTYFDELLTGTPNMTWQFVGVGPDKPKFYNSLLAETYAQVKVDREVLWRNCAKEGPRSKVFVSMEKMKTKNLFTNPTAFFLQSLETARQLRESNVPEWKN
;
A
#
# COMPACT_ATOMS: atom_id res chain seq x y z
N MET A 1 32.96 29.55 16.67
CA MET A 1 32.67 29.70 15.23
C MET A 1 31.33 29.02 14.98
N THR A 2 30.29 29.80 15.21
CA THR A 2 28.87 29.43 15.24
C THR A 2 28.16 30.54 14.49
N GLY A 3 27.20 30.22 13.62
CA GLY A 3 26.22 31.22 13.16
C GLY A 3 26.16 31.60 11.67
N GLN A 4 26.68 30.80 10.72
CA GLN A 4 26.47 31.11 9.29
C GLN A 4 25.94 29.98 8.38
N GLN A 5 25.75 28.75 8.87
CA GLN A 5 25.18 27.67 8.04
C GLN A 5 23.68 27.42 8.20
N GLU A 6 22.99 28.06 9.16
CA GLU A 6 21.54 27.85 9.37
C GLU A 6 20.61 28.80 8.59
N LYS A 7 21.15 29.74 7.78
CA LYS A 7 20.32 30.79 7.16
C LYS A 7 19.87 30.53 5.72
N TYR A 8 20.19 29.39 5.11
CA TYR A 8 19.93 29.15 3.68
C TYR A 8 19.03 27.94 3.34
N GLN A 9 18.15 27.53 4.27
CA GLN A 9 17.26 26.37 4.06
C GLN A 9 15.77 26.62 4.33
N ARG A 10 15.31 27.88 4.26
CA ARG A 10 13.89 28.19 4.05
C ARG A 10 13.65 28.57 2.59
N SER A 11 13.82 27.59 1.69
CA SER A 11 13.22 27.65 0.36
C SER A 11 11.77 27.21 0.52
N TYR A 12 10.84 28.11 0.24
CA TYR A 12 9.41 27.86 0.26
C TYR A 12 9.04 26.81 -0.79
N THR A 13 8.97 25.54 -0.40
CA THR A 13 8.18 24.56 -1.11
C THR A 13 6.72 24.75 -0.71
N LEU A 14 6.10 25.81 -1.24
CA LEU A 14 4.65 25.80 -1.40
C LEU A 14 4.34 24.58 -2.28
N SER A 15 3.77 23.53 -1.70
CA SER A 15 3.35 22.37 -2.46
C SER A 15 2.44 22.83 -3.59
N TYR A 16 2.48 22.16 -4.74
CA TYR A 16 1.67 22.53 -5.90
C TYR A 16 0.21 22.81 -5.53
N THR A 17 -0.34 22.08 -4.57
CA THR A 17 -1.68 22.31 -4.00
C THR A 17 -1.91 23.70 -3.41
N VAL A 18 -0.92 24.31 -2.74
CA VAL A 18 -1.06 25.67 -2.19
C VAL A 18 -0.89 26.72 -3.29
N LEU A 19 0.00 26.48 -4.27
CA LEU A 19 0.12 27.37 -5.43
C LEU A 19 -1.17 27.37 -6.28
N PHE A 20 -1.79 26.20 -6.47
CA PHE A 20 -3.07 26.06 -7.16
C PHE A 20 -4.23 26.68 -6.36
N ALA A 21 -4.24 26.56 -5.03
CA ALA A 21 -5.23 27.22 -4.19
C ALA A 21 -5.12 28.75 -4.30
N ILE A 22 -3.89 29.30 -4.27
CA ILE A 22 -3.65 30.75 -4.42
C ILE A 22 -4.07 31.23 -5.82
N LEU A 23 -3.75 30.47 -6.87
CA LEU A 23 -4.14 30.79 -8.24
C LEU A 23 -5.66 30.72 -8.45
N ALA A 24 -6.33 29.72 -7.87
CA ALA A 24 -7.78 29.59 -7.91
C ALA A 24 -8.48 30.74 -7.16
N ILE A 25 -7.97 31.14 -5.99
CA ILE A 25 -8.48 32.29 -5.23
C ILE A 25 -8.31 33.59 -6.02
N ALA A 26 -7.17 33.78 -6.70
CA ALA A 26 -6.93 34.95 -7.55
C ALA A 26 -7.83 34.99 -8.81
N LEU A 27 -8.17 33.83 -9.37
CA LEU A 27 -9.07 33.71 -10.52
C LEU A 27 -10.55 33.88 -10.14
N LEU A 28 -10.93 33.53 -8.91
CA LEU A 28 -12.26 33.80 -8.35
C LEU A 28 -12.44 35.28 -8.00
N ALA A 29 -11.42 35.89 -7.39
CA ALA A 29 -11.44 37.32 -7.05
C ALA A 29 -11.49 38.23 -8.30
N SER A 30 -10.99 37.76 -9.45
CA SER A 30 -11.05 38.48 -10.73
C SER A 30 -12.34 38.25 -11.54
N GLY A 31 -13.27 37.41 -11.05
CA GLY A 31 -14.54 37.13 -11.72
C GLY A 31 -14.42 36.27 -13.00
N CYS A 32 -13.22 35.77 -13.31
CA CYS A 32 -12.97 34.95 -14.51
C CYS A 32 -13.43 33.50 -14.37
N LEU A 33 -13.65 33.01 -13.14
CA LEU A 33 -14.22 31.70 -12.87
C LEU A 33 -15.58 31.86 -12.19
N LYS A 34 -16.68 31.51 -12.88
CA LYS A 34 -17.96 31.22 -12.22
C LYS A 34 -17.92 29.77 -11.76
N LEU A 35 -17.74 29.56 -10.47
CA LEU A 35 -17.89 28.22 -9.90
C LEU A 35 -19.37 27.90 -9.74
N ASP A 36 -19.77 26.84 -10.41
CA ASP A 36 -21.01 26.13 -10.13
C ASP A 36 -20.90 25.57 -8.69
N GLU A 37 -21.53 26.28 -7.75
CA GLU A 37 -21.47 25.97 -6.32
C GLU A 37 -21.95 24.55 -6.01
N GLU A 38 -22.87 23.99 -6.81
CA GLU A 38 -23.35 22.62 -6.61
C GLU A 38 -22.28 21.60 -7.02
N LYS A 39 -21.61 21.80 -8.16
CA LYS A 39 -20.48 20.95 -8.58
C LYS A 39 -19.30 21.04 -7.62
N TRP A 40 -19.06 22.20 -7.03
CA TRP A 40 -18.02 22.33 -6.01
C TRP A 40 -18.37 21.67 -4.69
N LYS A 41 -19.63 21.69 -4.27
CA LYS A 41 -20.08 20.92 -3.10
C LYS A 41 -19.96 19.41 -3.35
N GLU A 42 -20.31 18.94 -4.55
CA GLU A 42 -20.13 17.54 -4.95
C GLU A 42 -18.65 17.14 -5.00
N TYR A 43 -17.79 17.99 -5.58
CA TYR A 43 -16.34 17.78 -5.65
C TYR A 43 -15.69 17.84 -4.26
N ALA A 44 -16.06 18.82 -3.43
CA ALA A 44 -15.56 18.94 -2.06
C ALA A 44 -15.97 17.74 -1.21
N GLN A 45 -17.17 17.17 -1.41
CA GLN A 45 -17.59 15.90 -0.79
C GLN A 45 -16.77 14.70 -1.29
N LYS A 46 -16.41 14.65 -2.57
CA LYS A 46 -15.56 13.59 -3.16
C LYS A 46 -14.09 13.68 -2.77
N VAL A 47 -13.58 14.89 -2.50
CA VAL A 47 -12.17 15.18 -2.17
C VAL A 47 -11.96 15.40 -0.67
N VAL A 48 -12.96 15.13 0.18
CA VAL A 48 -12.76 15.12 1.63
C VAL A 48 -11.68 14.10 1.95
N LYS A 49 -10.48 14.59 2.26
CA LYS A 49 -9.48 13.78 2.94
C LYS A 49 -10.17 13.23 4.19
N PRO A 50 -10.10 11.91 4.46
CA PRO A 50 -10.81 11.29 5.57
C PRO A 50 -10.31 11.69 6.97
N THR A 51 -9.61 12.82 7.09
CA THR A 51 -9.15 13.48 8.31
C THR A 51 -10.27 13.85 9.30
N HIS A 52 -11.55 13.70 8.93
CA HIS A 52 -12.69 13.93 9.82
C HIS A 52 -13.34 12.65 10.38
N LEU A 53 -12.83 11.45 10.04
CA LEU A 53 -13.39 10.21 10.55
C LEU A 53 -13.04 10.02 12.03
N LYS A 54 -14.04 10.13 12.91
CA LYS A 54 -13.87 9.88 14.35
C LYS A 54 -13.38 8.45 14.60
N PRO A 55 -12.43 8.24 15.52
CA PRO A 55 -11.98 6.89 15.88
C PRO A 55 -13.14 6.01 16.37
N LEU A 56 -13.13 4.71 16.02
CA LEU A 56 -14.10 3.76 16.57
C LEU A 56 -13.85 3.52 18.07
N SER A 57 -14.93 3.32 18.82
CA SER A 57 -14.91 2.76 20.17
C SER A 57 -15.14 1.25 20.09
N PHE A 58 -14.28 0.48 20.75
CA PHE A 58 -14.38 -0.98 20.81
C PHE A 58 -15.06 -1.44 22.09
N GLY A 59 -15.94 -2.42 21.96
CA GLY A 59 -16.64 -3.01 23.09
C GLY A 59 -15.76 -3.96 23.90
N LYS A 60 -16.38 -4.74 24.79
CA LYS A 60 -15.72 -5.88 25.44
C LYS A 60 -15.44 -6.95 24.39
N ILE A 61 -14.22 -7.48 24.35
CA ILE A 61 -13.79 -8.52 23.42
C ILE A 61 -13.24 -9.68 24.25
N THR A 62 -13.94 -10.80 24.23
CA THR A 62 -13.60 -12.00 25.01
C THR A 62 -13.36 -13.24 24.16
N THR A 63 -13.86 -13.24 22.92
CA THR A 63 -13.71 -14.34 21.96
C THR A 63 -13.10 -13.83 20.65
N PHE A 64 -12.73 -14.76 19.77
CA PHE A 64 -12.35 -14.42 18.40
C PHE A 64 -13.50 -13.74 17.65
N GLU A 65 -14.73 -14.25 17.82
CA GLU A 65 -15.93 -13.73 17.16
C GLU A 65 -16.21 -12.28 17.55
N ASP A 66 -16.19 -11.95 18.85
CA ASP A 66 -16.35 -10.58 19.35
C ASP A 66 -15.37 -9.62 18.67
N GLY A 67 -14.12 -10.07 18.55
CA GLY A 67 -13.05 -9.32 17.92
C GLY A 67 -13.27 -9.16 16.42
N PHE A 68 -13.64 -10.24 15.74
CA PHE A 68 -13.89 -10.24 14.31
C PHE A 68 -15.06 -9.33 13.93
N GLU A 69 -16.11 -9.26 14.75
CA GLU A 69 -17.18 -8.26 14.58
C GLU A 69 -16.63 -6.82 14.67
N GLN A 70 -15.70 -6.53 15.58
CA GLN A 70 -15.04 -5.22 15.62
C GLN A 70 -14.19 -4.96 14.38
N ALA A 71 -13.50 -5.96 13.86
CA ALA A 71 -12.78 -5.85 12.59
C ALA A 71 -13.74 -5.54 11.43
N GLN A 72 -14.89 -6.20 11.35
CA GLN A 72 -15.91 -5.90 10.34
C GLN A 72 -16.47 -4.47 10.45
N ARG A 73 -16.52 -3.90 11.66
CA ARG A 73 -16.88 -2.47 11.84
C ARG A 73 -15.82 -1.54 11.24
N ILE A 74 -14.53 -1.89 11.34
CA ILE A 74 -13.44 -1.18 10.65
C ILE A 74 -13.63 -1.31 9.14
N GLU A 75 -13.90 -2.52 8.65
CA GLU A 75 -14.10 -2.77 7.21
C GLU A 75 -15.24 -1.96 6.62
N LYS A 76 -16.39 -1.96 7.29
CA LYS A 76 -17.55 -1.14 6.91
C LYS A 76 -17.25 0.36 6.95
N LYS A 77 -16.44 0.83 7.90
CA LYS A 77 -16.09 2.26 8.04
C LYS A 77 -15.25 2.78 6.86
N PHE A 78 -14.38 1.94 6.31
CA PHE A 78 -13.49 2.31 5.21
C PHE A 78 -13.90 1.72 3.86
N GLU A 79 -15.01 1.00 3.80
CA GLU A 79 -15.49 0.30 2.60
C GLU A 79 -14.42 -0.64 2.03
N ILE A 80 -13.72 -1.35 2.92
CA ILE A 80 -12.68 -2.33 2.58
C ILE A 80 -13.20 -3.74 2.82
N ASP A 81 -12.56 -4.74 2.22
CA ASP A 81 -13.01 -6.13 2.25
C ASP A 81 -11.82 -7.06 2.10
N PHE A 82 -11.31 -7.56 3.23
CA PHE A 82 -10.12 -8.39 3.22
C PHE A 82 -10.31 -9.70 2.44
N LYS A 83 -11.55 -10.18 2.25
CA LYS A 83 -11.80 -11.42 1.50
C LYS A 83 -11.58 -11.22 0.00
N HIS A 84 -11.88 -10.04 -0.52
CA HIS A 84 -11.86 -9.77 -1.97
C HIS A 84 -10.68 -8.93 -2.45
N GLU A 85 -9.90 -8.37 -1.53
CA GLU A 85 -8.68 -7.63 -1.86
C GLU A 85 -7.59 -8.54 -2.46
N GLN A 86 -6.95 -8.07 -3.52
CA GLN A 86 -5.91 -8.76 -4.28
C GLN A 86 -4.99 -7.73 -4.93
N LEU A 87 -3.67 -7.87 -4.75
CA LEU A 87 -2.72 -7.00 -5.45
C LEU A 87 -2.94 -7.09 -6.97
N TYR A 88 -2.74 -5.97 -7.67
CA TYR A 88 -2.98 -5.83 -9.11
C TYR A 88 -4.45 -5.92 -9.57
N LYS A 89 -5.42 -6.07 -8.67
CA LYS A 89 -6.84 -6.14 -9.05
C LYS A 89 -7.75 -5.30 -8.18
N ASN A 90 -7.80 -5.61 -6.90
CA ASN A 90 -8.74 -5.01 -5.97
C ASN A 90 -7.98 -4.53 -4.74
N LEU A 91 -7.70 -3.23 -4.69
CA LEU A 91 -6.92 -2.60 -3.63
C LEU A 91 -7.83 -1.70 -2.80
N VAL A 92 -7.52 -1.61 -1.52
CA VAL A 92 -8.01 -0.53 -0.67
C VAL A 92 -7.52 0.80 -1.23
N ARG A 93 -8.42 1.78 -1.29
CA ARG A 93 -8.08 3.15 -1.68
C ARG A 93 -6.91 3.70 -0.85
N GLU A 94 -5.91 4.29 -1.52
CA GLU A 94 -4.65 4.72 -0.89
C GLU A 94 -4.87 5.64 0.32
N GLU A 95 -5.85 6.55 0.21
CA GLU A 95 -6.20 7.51 1.26
C GLU A 95 -6.80 6.89 2.53
N PHE A 96 -7.26 5.64 2.47
CA PHE A 96 -7.80 4.92 3.62
C PHE A 96 -6.78 4.00 4.29
N LEU A 97 -5.66 3.68 3.64
CA LEU A 97 -4.70 2.69 4.14
C LEU A 97 -4.16 3.06 5.53
N ASP A 98 -3.64 4.27 5.70
CA ASP A 98 -3.06 4.70 6.98
C ASP A 98 -4.10 4.79 8.10
N LEU A 99 -5.34 5.18 7.75
CA LEU A 99 -6.44 5.27 8.71
C LEU A 99 -6.94 3.88 9.13
N ALA A 100 -7.08 2.97 8.18
CA ALA A 100 -7.47 1.58 8.44
C ALA A 100 -6.39 0.87 9.28
N ILE A 101 -5.10 1.01 8.91
CA ILE A 101 -3.98 0.47 9.69
C ILE A 101 -4.03 0.98 11.13
N GLY A 102 -4.21 2.30 11.32
CA GLY A 102 -4.32 2.89 12.65
C GLY A 102 -5.51 2.36 13.46
N GLU A 103 -6.64 2.08 12.82
CA GLU A 103 -7.82 1.50 13.46
C GLU A 103 -7.60 0.05 13.89
N TYR A 104 -6.94 -0.77 13.05
CA TYR A 104 -6.55 -2.13 13.42
C TYR A 104 -5.50 -2.14 14.54
N GLN A 105 -4.54 -1.21 14.53
CA GLN A 105 -3.57 -1.06 15.62
C GLN A 105 -4.27 -0.74 16.95
N ARG A 106 -5.23 0.20 16.96
CA ARG A 106 -6.02 0.50 18.16
C ARG A 106 -6.86 -0.70 18.63
N LEU A 107 -7.42 -1.47 17.69
CA LEU A 107 -8.15 -2.70 18.03
C LEU A 107 -7.23 -3.73 18.68
N ARG A 108 -6.05 -3.93 18.11
CA ARG A 108 -5.00 -4.80 18.66
C ARG A 108 -4.63 -4.40 20.10
N ASP A 109 -4.32 -3.12 20.30
CA ASP A 109 -3.93 -2.59 21.62
C ASP A 109 -5.08 -2.72 22.63
N HIS A 110 -6.32 -2.46 22.20
CA HIS A 110 -7.51 -2.61 23.04
C HIS A 110 -7.69 -4.07 23.51
N VAL A 111 -7.55 -5.06 22.62
CA VAL A 111 -7.65 -6.48 22.98
C VAL A 111 -6.56 -6.86 23.99
N ILE A 112 -5.32 -6.43 23.76
CA ILE A 112 -4.19 -6.72 24.64
C ILE A 112 -4.40 -6.12 26.03
N GLN A 113 -4.75 -4.83 26.09
CA GLN A 113 -4.87 -4.09 27.35
C GLN A 113 -6.10 -4.54 28.16
N SER A 114 -7.25 -4.69 27.51
CA SER A 114 -8.50 -5.06 28.21
C SER A 114 -8.49 -6.48 28.77
N ASN A 115 -7.65 -7.36 28.24
CA ASN A 115 -7.54 -8.76 28.68
C ASN A 115 -6.21 -9.08 29.36
N ASN A 116 -5.35 -8.08 29.60
CA ASN A 116 -4.01 -8.23 30.20
C ASN A 116 -3.19 -9.35 29.51
N LEU A 117 -3.22 -9.39 28.19
CA LEU A 117 -2.51 -10.41 27.41
C LEU A 117 -1.02 -10.08 27.38
N ASN A 118 -0.19 -11.11 27.57
CA ASN A 118 1.23 -10.99 27.25
C ASN A 118 1.37 -10.80 25.75
N VAL A 119 2.09 -9.76 25.33
CA VAL A 119 2.35 -9.50 23.90
C VAL A 119 3.09 -10.70 23.34
N VAL A 120 2.41 -11.45 22.47
CA VAL A 120 3.04 -12.54 21.73
C VAL A 120 3.67 -11.91 20.50
N ASP A 121 4.97 -12.11 20.35
CA ASP A 121 5.69 -11.72 19.15
C ASP A 121 5.40 -12.75 18.05
N TYR A 122 4.54 -12.36 17.11
CA TYR A 122 4.15 -13.20 15.98
C TYR A 122 5.02 -12.98 14.75
N THR A 123 6.27 -12.51 14.87
CA THR A 123 7.15 -12.52 13.70
C THR A 123 7.23 -13.94 13.12
N PRO A 124 7.34 -14.10 11.79
CA PRO A 124 7.35 -15.42 11.16
C PRO A 124 8.34 -16.42 11.79
N GLU A 125 9.47 -15.93 12.31
CA GLU A 125 10.49 -16.73 12.98
C GLU A 125 10.00 -17.31 14.31
N LYS A 126 9.20 -16.56 15.06
CA LYS A 126 8.71 -16.94 16.40
C LYS A 126 7.33 -17.58 16.38
N LEU A 127 6.58 -17.40 15.29
CA LEU A 127 5.22 -17.92 15.14
C LEU A 127 5.13 -19.42 15.42
N PHE A 128 6.13 -20.18 14.96
CA PHE A 128 6.20 -21.64 15.08
C PHE A 128 6.83 -22.14 16.39
N GLU A 129 7.34 -21.24 17.25
CA GLU A 129 7.89 -21.61 18.57
C GLU A 129 6.78 -22.01 19.55
N VAL A 130 5.60 -21.38 19.43
CA VAL A 130 4.41 -21.73 20.20
C VAL A 130 3.54 -22.66 19.37
N LYS A 131 3.23 -23.85 19.91
CA LYS A 131 2.37 -24.80 19.21
C LYS A 131 0.98 -24.22 19.03
N SER A 132 0.43 -24.40 17.84
CA SER A 132 -0.81 -23.73 17.42
C SER A 132 -2.01 -23.98 18.32
N TYR A 133 -2.17 -25.22 18.80
CA TYR A 133 -3.24 -25.65 19.71
C TYR A 133 -3.14 -25.07 21.13
N GLN A 134 -2.04 -24.39 21.48
CA GLN A 134 -1.86 -23.78 22.80
C GLN A 134 -2.30 -22.31 22.83
N ARG A 135 -2.71 -21.75 21.69
CA ARG A 135 -3.13 -20.35 21.62
C ARG A 135 -4.57 -20.18 22.07
N THR A 136 -4.84 -19.13 22.82
CA THR A 136 -6.20 -18.73 23.21
C THR A 136 -6.92 -18.07 22.03
N ASP A 137 -8.26 -18.02 22.07
CA ASP A 137 -9.07 -17.32 21.06
C ASP A 137 -8.59 -15.90 20.79
N LEU A 138 -8.27 -15.16 21.84
CA LEU A 138 -7.79 -13.78 21.73
C LEU A 138 -6.40 -13.70 21.10
N GLN A 139 -5.51 -14.66 21.38
CA GLN A 139 -4.21 -14.75 20.74
C GLN A 139 -4.33 -15.06 19.25
N VAL A 140 -5.27 -15.94 18.87
CA VAL A 140 -5.59 -16.21 17.47
C VAL A 140 -6.19 -14.97 16.80
N PHE A 141 -7.02 -14.20 17.51
CA PHE A 141 -7.57 -12.95 16.98
C PHE A 141 -6.49 -11.87 16.78
N ILE A 142 -5.51 -11.77 17.68
CA ILE A 142 -4.34 -10.88 17.48
C ILE A 142 -3.58 -11.27 16.22
N LEU A 143 -3.36 -12.58 15.98
CA LEU A 143 -2.72 -13.05 14.75
C LEU A 143 -3.52 -12.66 13.49
N PHE A 144 -4.85 -12.71 13.54
CA PHE A 144 -5.70 -12.19 12.47
C PHE A 144 -5.53 -10.68 12.25
N ILE A 145 -5.51 -9.88 13.32
CA ILE A 145 -5.27 -8.43 13.21
C ILE A 145 -3.89 -8.15 12.60
N ASP A 146 -2.85 -8.88 13.03
CA ASP A 146 -1.50 -8.73 12.52
C ASP A 146 -1.44 -9.10 11.01
N ALA A 147 -2.13 -10.16 10.60
CA ALA A 147 -2.29 -10.50 9.17
C ALA A 147 -2.96 -9.36 8.39
N ARG A 148 -4.01 -8.79 8.96
CA ARG A 148 -4.74 -7.71 8.31
C ARG A 148 -3.92 -6.42 8.18
N ILE A 149 -3.16 -6.06 9.22
CA ILE A 149 -2.23 -4.92 9.17
C ILE A 149 -1.15 -5.14 8.11
N GLU A 150 -0.56 -6.34 8.05
CA GLU A 150 0.46 -6.66 7.04
C GLU A 150 -0.11 -6.64 5.61
N MET A 151 -1.37 -7.05 5.44
CA MET A 151 -2.07 -6.97 4.16
C MET A 151 -2.26 -5.52 3.70
N LEU A 152 -2.66 -4.63 4.60
CA LEU A 152 -2.77 -3.20 4.30
C LEU A 152 -1.41 -2.54 4.07
N ASN A 153 -0.37 -2.90 4.84
CA ASN A 153 1.00 -2.44 4.62
C ASN A 153 1.55 -2.88 3.26
N SER A 154 1.23 -4.11 2.85
CA SER A 154 1.60 -4.59 1.52
C SER A 154 1.00 -3.74 0.41
N GLN A 155 -0.29 -3.40 0.52
CA GLN A 155 -0.97 -2.51 -0.44
C GLN A 155 -0.42 -1.09 -0.40
N LYS A 156 -0.11 -0.56 0.79
CA LYS A 156 0.53 0.76 0.95
C LYS A 156 1.88 0.83 0.24
N ALA A 157 2.72 -0.17 0.46
CA ALA A 157 4.01 -0.27 -0.22
C ALA A 157 3.83 -0.47 -1.74
N PHE A 158 2.78 -1.18 -2.15
CA PHE A 158 2.42 -1.36 -3.55
C PHE A 158 2.10 -0.03 -4.25
N TYR A 159 1.29 0.84 -3.64
CA TYR A 159 1.07 2.21 -4.11
C TYR A 159 2.36 3.02 -4.16
N GLY A 160 3.24 2.85 -3.16
CA GLY A 160 4.57 3.45 -3.14
C GLY A 160 5.41 3.15 -4.39
N GLY A 161 5.28 1.93 -4.93
CA GLY A 161 5.96 1.51 -6.16
C GLY A 161 5.56 2.32 -7.39
N TYR A 162 4.31 2.79 -7.45
CA TYR A 162 3.78 3.57 -8.57
C TYR A 162 3.78 5.09 -8.35
N ARG A 163 4.22 5.57 -7.19
CA ARG A 163 4.14 7.00 -6.82
C ARG A 163 4.90 7.92 -7.79
N SER A 164 5.98 7.43 -8.39
CA SER A 164 6.79 8.17 -9.37
C SER A 164 6.26 8.04 -10.81
N GLY A 165 5.13 7.37 -11.03
CA GLY A 165 4.60 7.07 -12.36
C GLY A 165 5.58 6.25 -13.20
N SER A 166 5.59 6.47 -14.52
CA SER A 166 6.48 5.76 -15.44
C SER A 166 7.96 6.02 -15.17
N GLN A 167 8.32 7.18 -14.60
CA GLN A 167 9.71 7.50 -14.23
C GLN A 167 10.26 6.63 -13.09
N GLY A 168 9.38 5.94 -12.35
CA GLY A 168 9.76 4.95 -11.34
C GLY A 168 9.91 3.54 -11.88
N LEU A 169 9.73 3.31 -13.18
CA LEU A 169 9.69 1.98 -13.78
C LEU A 169 10.74 1.85 -14.88
N VAL A 170 11.16 0.62 -15.18
CA VAL A 170 12.08 0.33 -16.30
C VAL A 170 11.34 -0.02 -17.60
N GLY A 171 10.03 0.21 -17.64
CA GLY A 171 9.08 -0.50 -18.50
C GLY A 171 9.18 -0.28 -20.01
N ASP A 172 9.40 0.96 -20.45
CA ASP A 172 9.47 1.36 -21.86
C ASP A 172 10.85 1.94 -22.23
N GLY A 173 11.82 1.68 -21.36
CA GLY A 173 13.11 2.35 -21.34
C GLY A 173 13.14 3.44 -20.28
N PHE A 174 14.34 3.89 -19.94
CA PHE A 174 14.53 4.87 -18.87
C PHE A 174 15.80 5.69 -19.06
N PHE A 175 15.82 6.89 -18.47
CA PHE A 175 17.02 7.70 -18.37
C PHE A 175 17.79 7.37 -17.10
N CYS A 176 19.11 7.38 -17.17
CA CYS A 176 19.93 7.14 -15.97
C CYS A 176 19.77 8.21 -14.88
N ARG A 177 19.25 9.40 -15.20
CA ARG A 177 18.86 10.40 -14.19
C ARG A 177 17.67 9.95 -13.32
N GLU A 178 16.83 9.05 -13.81
CA GLU A 178 15.65 8.51 -13.11
C GLU A 178 16.03 7.39 -12.13
N LYS A 179 17.31 7.00 -12.08
CA LYS A 179 17.82 5.88 -11.29
C LYS A 179 17.36 5.86 -9.83
N LEU A 180 17.34 7.01 -9.16
CA LEU A 180 16.91 7.06 -7.76
C LEU A 180 15.39 6.81 -7.64
N LEU A 181 14.58 7.41 -8.51
CA LEU A 181 13.13 7.20 -8.54
C LEU A 181 12.78 5.73 -8.83
N ILE A 182 13.46 5.13 -9.81
CA ILE A 182 13.29 3.72 -10.15
C ILE A 182 13.70 2.84 -8.96
N ASN A 183 14.84 3.10 -8.34
CA ASN A 183 15.30 2.33 -7.19
C ASN A 183 14.34 2.43 -6.00
N ASP A 184 13.75 3.60 -5.76
CA ASP A 184 12.75 3.81 -4.70
C ASP A 184 11.47 3.03 -4.98
N SER A 185 10.96 3.08 -6.22
CA SER A 185 9.83 2.27 -6.68
C SER A 185 10.10 0.77 -6.50
N LEU A 186 11.27 0.29 -6.91
CA LEU A 186 11.68 -1.11 -6.73
C LEU A 186 11.78 -1.52 -5.26
N ASN A 187 12.25 -0.62 -4.38
CA ASN A 187 12.26 -0.87 -2.94
C ASN A 187 10.84 -0.99 -2.37
N ALA A 188 9.91 -0.15 -2.84
CA ALA A 188 8.52 -0.19 -2.41
C ALA A 188 7.81 -1.48 -2.86
N PHE A 189 8.02 -1.93 -4.10
CA PHE A 189 7.51 -3.24 -4.55
C PHE A 189 8.11 -4.40 -3.76
N ASN A 190 9.40 -4.34 -3.42
CA ASN A 190 10.04 -5.35 -2.58
C ASN A 190 9.42 -5.40 -1.18
N GLN A 191 9.16 -4.22 -0.57
CA GLN A 191 8.47 -4.12 0.72
C GLN A 191 7.03 -4.67 0.63
N SER A 192 6.30 -4.37 -0.44
CA SER A 192 4.97 -4.90 -0.69
C SER A 192 4.96 -6.43 -0.69
N ALA A 193 5.90 -7.05 -1.42
CA ALA A 193 6.06 -8.50 -1.48
C ALA A 193 6.45 -9.09 -0.11
N PHE A 194 7.34 -8.43 0.62
CA PHE A 194 7.74 -8.86 1.96
C PHE A 194 6.56 -8.89 2.95
N HIS A 195 5.78 -7.81 2.99
CA HIS A 195 4.55 -7.75 3.81
C HIS A 195 3.56 -8.84 3.41
N ALA A 196 3.34 -9.04 2.11
CA ALA A 196 2.43 -10.07 1.63
C ALA A 196 2.90 -11.50 1.95
N GLY A 197 4.22 -11.75 1.99
CA GLY A 197 4.78 -13.00 2.47
C GLY A 197 4.37 -13.31 3.91
N LYS A 198 4.38 -12.31 4.79
CA LYS A 198 3.90 -12.47 6.18
C LYS A 198 2.41 -12.77 6.24
N VAL A 199 1.60 -12.11 5.40
CA VAL A 199 0.16 -12.37 5.31
C VAL A 199 -0.11 -13.85 5.01
N TYR A 200 0.64 -14.44 4.07
CA TYR A 200 0.50 -15.87 3.75
C TYR A 200 0.85 -16.74 4.94
N THR A 201 1.97 -16.46 5.62
CA THR A 201 2.37 -17.17 6.83
C THR A 201 1.30 -17.10 7.93
N TYR A 202 0.76 -15.92 8.20
CA TYR A 202 -0.22 -15.73 9.27
C TYR A 202 -1.58 -16.37 8.92
N PHE A 203 -2.06 -16.23 7.68
CA PHE A 203 -3.30 -16.89 7.27
C PHE A 203 -3.15 -18.40 7.20
N ASP A 204 -2.02 -18.94 6.76
CA ASP A 204 -1.79 -20.38 6.78
C ASP A 204 -1.83 -20.91 8.22
N GLU A 205 -1.24 -20.18 9.17
CA GLU A 205 -1.32 -20.53 10.58
C GLU A 205 -2.74 -20.43 11.15
N LEU A 206 -3.50 -19.40 10.78
CA LEU A 206 -4.91 -19.26 11.18
C LEU A 206 -5.73 -20.44 10.68
N LEU A 207 -5.53 -20.85 9.42
CA LEU A 207 -6.33 -21.89 8.77
C LEU A 207 -5.92 -23.31 9.15
N THR A 208 -4.67 -23.56 9.49
CA THR A 208 -4.18 -24.90 9.84
C THR A 208 -4.08 -25.13 11.34
N GLY A 209 -3.79 -24.09 12.11
CA GLY A 209 -3.55 -24.18 13.55
C GLY A 209 -4.80 -24.25 14.40
N THR A 210 -5.87 -23.55 14.01
CA THR A 210 -7.15 -23.49 14.77
C THR A 210 -8.38 -23.55 13.87
N PRO A 211 -8.51 -24.59 13.02
CA PRO A 211 -9.46 -24.64 11.91
C PRO A 211 -10.93 -24.44 12.33
N ASN A 212 -11.36 -25.11 13.40
CA ASN A 212 -12.76 -25.05 13.87
C ASN A 212 -13.19 -23.63 14.28
N MET A 213 -12.25 -22.82 14.75
CA MET A 213 -12.51 -21.45 15.17
C MET A 213 -12.45 -20.48 13.99
N THR A 214 -11.44 -20.59 13.13
CA THR A 214 -11.12 -19.54 12.16
C THR A 214 -11.76 -19.73 10.79
N TRP A 215 -12.11 -20.95 10.38
CA TRP A 215 -12.57 -21.24 9.01
C TRP A 215 -13.83 -20.46 8.62
N GLN A 216 -14.80 -20.34 9.53
CA GLN A 216 -16.04 -19.62 9.25
C GLN A 216 -15.82 -18.11 9.06
N PHE A 217 -14.77 -17.54 9.68
CA PHE A 217 -14.47 -16.12 9.61
C PHE A 217 -13.54 -15.78 8.45
N VAL A 218 -12.38 -16.43 8.40
CA VAL A 218 -11.32 -16.16 7.41
C VAL A 218 -11.65 -16.77 6.03
N GLY A 219 -12.34 -17.92 6.01
CA GLY A 219 -12.69 -18.65 4.79
C GLY A 219 -11.66 -19.70 4.38
N VAL A 220 -12.13 -20.80 3.79
CA VAL A 220 -11.32 -21.93 3.31
C VAL A 220 -11.69 -22.34 1.89
N GLY A 221 -10.80 -23.08 1.22
CA GLY A 221 -11.02 -23.51 -0.15
C GLY A 221 -11.32 -22.32 -1.09
N PRO A 222 -12.47 -22.32 -1.79
CA PRO A 222 -12.89 -21.19 -2.66
C PRO A 222 -13.06 -19.85 -1.93
N ASP A 223 -13.38 -19.89 -0.63
CA ASP A 223 -13.69 -18.71 0.19
C ASP A 223 -12.45 -18.10 0.87
N LYS A 224 -11.26 -18.66 0.63
CA LYS A 224 -10.00 -18.05 1.11
C LYS A 224 -9.87 -16.62 0.58
N PRO A 225 -9.21 -15.72 1.35
CA PRO A 225 -8.92 -14.36 0.90
C PRO A 225 -8.26 -14.35 -0.49
N LYS A 226 -8.78 -13.54 -1.42
CA LYS A 226 -8.23 -13.43 -2.78
C LYS A 226 -6.81 -12.87 -2.80
N PHE A 227 -6.34 -12.33 -1.68
CA PHE A 227 -4.98 -11.88 -1.50
C PHE A 227 -3.94 -12.98 -1.78
N TYR A 228 -4.27 -14.25 -1.55
CA TYR A 228 -3.44 -15.40 -1.94
C TYR A 228 -3.18 -15.52 -3.43
N ASN A 229 -4.05 -14.93 -4.26
CA ASN A 229 -3.91 -14.92 -5.72
C ASN A 229 -3.08 -13.72 -6.21
N SER A 230 -2.47 -12.96 -5.30
CA SER A 230 -1.56 -11.87 -5.66
C SER A 230 -0.31 -12.43 -6.33
N LEU A 231 0.16 -11.75 -7.38
CA LEU A 231 1.32 -12.15 -8.20
C LEU A 231 2.65 -11.81 -7.50
N LEU A 232 2.86 -12.30 -6.27
CA LEU A 232 4.01 -11.92 -5.43
C LEU A 232 5.33 -12.47 -5.97
N ALA A 233 5.34 -13.72 -6.43
CA ALA A 233 6.55 -14.35 -6.95
C ALA A 233 7.04 -13.62 -8.21
N GLU A 234 6.10 -13.24 -9.08
CA GLU A 234 6.34 -12.44 -10.26
C GLU A 234 6.84 -11.04 -9.87
N THR A 235 6.22 -10.40 -8.87
CA THR A 235 6.66 -9.09 -8.35
C THR A 235 8.10 -9.15 -7.88
N TYR A 236 8.47 -10.16 -7.10
CA TYR A 236 9.82 -10.32 -6.56
C TYR A 236 10.85 -10.59 -7.67
N ALA A 237 10.52 -11.48 -8.60
CA ALA A 237 11.36 -11.78 -9.75
C ALA A 237 11.60 -10.54 -10.61
N GLN A 238 10.54 -9.75 -10.86
CA GLN A 238 10.62 -8.53 -11.65
C GLN A 238 11.49 -7.48 -10.96
N VAL A 239 11.31 -7.25 -9.66
CA VAL A 239 12.12 -6.28 -8.90
C VAL A 239 13.61 -6.60 -9.02
N LYS A 240 13.98 -7.88 -8.94
CA LYS A 240 15.37 -8.32 -9.08
C LYS A 240 15.91 -8.01 -10.48
N VAL A 241 15.17 -8.39 -11.52
CA VAL A 241 15.55 -8.15 -12.92
C VAL A 241 15.72 -6.66 -13.19
N ASP A 242 14.73 -5.84 -12.80
CA ASP A 242 14.72 -4.41 -13.03
C ASP A 242 15.89 -3.72 -12.33
N ARG A 243 16.19 -4.15 -11.10
CA ARG A 243 17.35 -3.66 -10.34
C ARG A 243 18.66 -3.99 -11.06
N GLU A 244 18.82 -5.21 -11.53
CA GLU A 244 20.02 -5.60 -12.29
C GLU A 244 20.18 -4.80 -13.58
N VAL A 245 19.08 -4.61 -14.33
CA VAL A 245 19.06 -3.79 -15.56
C VAL A 245 19.44 -2.35 -15.25
N LEU A 246 18.85 -1.76 -14.21
CA LEU A 246 19.12 -0.38 -13.80
C LEU A 246 20.60 -0.18 -13.46
N TRP A 247 21.15 -1.00 -12.56
CA TRP A 247 22.52 -0.83 -12.09
C TRP A 247 23.55 -1.17 -13.16
N ARG A 248 23.30 -2.19 -13.99
CA ARG A 248 24.19 -2.54 -15.11
C ARG A 248 24.39 -1.38 -16.08
N ASN A 249 23.33 -0.62 -16.36
CA ASN A 249 23.36 0.44 -17.36
C ASN A 249 23.70 1.83 -16.77
N CYS A 250 23.44 2.07 -15.49
CA CYS A 250 23.53 3.41 -14.90
C CYS A 250 24.43 3.51 -13.64
N ALA A 251 25.20 2.47 -13.29
CA ALA A 251 26.06 2.48 -12.10
C ALA A 251 27.02 3.68 -12.05
N LYS A 252 27.64 4.04 -13.18
CA LYS A 252 28.62 5.13 -13.30
C LYS A 252 27.99 6.49 -13.59
N GLU A 253 26.67 6.55 -13.76
CA GLU A 253 25.96 7.73 -14.22
C GLU A 253 25.53 8.62 -13.05
N GLY A 254 25.78 9.92 -13.20
CA GLY A 254 25.42 10.96 -12.24
C GLY A 254 23.98 11.50 -12.44
N PRO A 255 23.51 12.37 -11.53
CA PRO A 255 22.13 12.85 -11.50
C PRO A 255 21.71 13.71 -12.71
N ARG A 256 22.66 14.17 -13.54
CA ARG A 256 22.39 14.93 -14.77
C ARG A 256 22.54 14.10 -16.05
N SER A 257 22.68 12.77 -15.92
CA SER A 257 22.88 11.90 -17.07
C SER A 257 21.73 11.97 -18.06
N LYS A 258 22.07 12.06 -19.35
CA LYS A 258 21.13 12.00 -20.48
C LYS A 258 21.12 10.63 -21.14
N VAL A 259 21.85 9.65 -20.59
CA VAL A 259 21.91 8.29 -21.12
C VAL A 259 20.51 7.69 -21.03
N PHE A 260 19.97 7.33 -22.20
CA PHE A 260 18.72 6.60 -22.33
C PHE A 260 18.98 5.12 -22.61
N VAL A 261 18.34 4.27 -21.83
CA VAL A 261 18.35 2.81 -21.94
C VAL A 261 17.05 2.41 -22.61
N SER A 262 17.12 1.98 -23.88
CA SER A 262 15.93 1.55 -24.63
C SER A 262 15.55 0.11 -24.34
N MET A 263 14.30 -0.26 -24.64
CA MET A 263 13.81 -1.65 -24.55
C MET A 263 14.69 -2.66 -25.28
N GLU A 264 15.20 -2.31 -26.46
CA GLU A 264 16.08 -3.17 -27.25
C GLU A 264 17.43 -3.43 -26.54
N LYS A 265 18.00 -2.39 -25.91
CA LYS A 265 19.21 -2.53 -25.08
C LYS A 265 18.97 -3.38 -23.83
N MET A 266 17.73 -3.46 -23.34
CA MET A 266 17.37 -4.31 -22.20
C MET A 266 17.15 -5.78 -22.62
N LYS A 267 16.61 -6.02 -23.81
CA LYS A 267 16.30 -7.39 -24.33
C LYS A 267 17.52 -8.19 -24.78
N THR A 268 18.61 -7.54 -25.17
CA THR A 268 19.75 -8.19 -25.86
C THR A 268 20.59 -9.16 -25.01
N LYS A 269 20.25 -9.41 -23.74
CA LYS A 269 20.91 -10.42 -22.90
C LYS A 269 19.95 -11.10 -21.91
N ASN A 270 19.11 -12.04 -22.39
CA ASN A 270 18.44 -13.13 -21.64
C ASN A 270 17.93 -12.86 -20.20
N LEU A 271 17.48 -11.64 -19.88
CA LEU A 271 16.89 -11.31 -18.57
C LEU A 271 15.36 -11.30 -18.58
N PHE A 272 14.76 -11.43 -19.76
CA PHE A 272 13.32 -11.33 -19.97
C PHE A 272 12.81 -12.59 -20.68
N THR A 273 12.77 -13.73 -20.00
CA THR A 273 12.20 -14.95 -20.59
C THR A 273 10.67 -14.99 -20.58
N ASN A 274 9.96 -14.09 -19.89
CA ASN A 274 8.55 -13.77 -20.20
C ASN A 274 8.01 -12.52 -19.45
N PRO A 275 8.22 -11.26 -19.93
CA PRO A 275 7.69 -10.08 -19.23
C PRO A 275 6.25 -9.71 -19.59
N THR A 276 5.61 -10.35 -20.57
CA THR A 276 4.56 -9.67 -21.34
C THR A 276 3.20 -9.58 -20.63
N ALA A 277 2.84 -10.55 -19.78
CA ALA A 277 1.55 -10.52 -19.08
C ALA A 277 1.55 -9.59 -17.86
N PHE A 278 2.61 -9.68 -17.04
CA PHE A 278 2.75 -8.85 -15.84
C PHE A 278 3.02 -7.39 -16.18
N PHE A 279 3.80 -7.11 -17.23
CA PHE A 279 4.11 -5.75 -17.67
C PHE A 279 2.88 -5.00 -18.21
N LEU A 280 2.06 -5.66 -19.02
CA LEU A 280 0.81 -5.09 -19.52
C LEU A 280 -0.22 -4.94 -18.40
N GLN A 281 -0.31 -5.90 -17.49
CA GLN A 281 -1.21 -5.81 -16.34
C GLN A 281 -0.77 -4.75 -15.34
N SER A 282 0.53 -4.55 -15.11
CA SER A 282 1.06 -3.50 -14.21
C SER A 282 0.95 -2.10 -14.81
N LEU A 283 1.10 -1.93 -16.13
CA LEU A 283 0.81 -0.67 -16.81
C LEU A 283 -0.68 -0.35 -16.84
N GLU A 284 -1.55 -1.33 -17.11
CA GLU A 284 -3.00 -1.14 -17.09
C GLU A 284 -3.50 -0.92 -15.66
N THR A 285 -2.96 -1.63 -14.66
CA THR A 285 -3.23 -1.38 -13.23
C THR A 285 -2.75 -0.01 -12.82
N ALA A 286 -1.53 0.41 -13.20
CA ALA A 286 -1.03 1.75 -12.91
C ALA A 286 -1.87 2.83 -13.61
N ARG A 287 -2.35 2.56 -14.84
CA ARG A 287 -3.25 3.44 -15.59
C ARG A 287 -4.62 3.52 -14.91
N GLN A 288 -5.22 2.41 -14.50
CA GLN A 288 -6.50 2.34 -13.80
C GLN A 288 -6.44 2.98 -12.40
N LEU A 289 -5.37 2.72 -11.63
CA LEU A 289 -5.14 3.38 -10.33
C LEU A 289 -4.88 4.88 -10.49
N ARG A 290 -4.30 5.31 -11.61
CA ARG A 290 -4.15 6.72 -11.96
C ARG A 290 -5.49 7.33 -12.37
N GLU A 291 -6.30 6.64 -13.16
CA GLU A 291 -7.61 7.09 -13.63
C GLU A 291 -8.65 7.11 -12.50
N SER A 292 -8.53 6.25 -11.48
CA SER A 292 -9.37 6.29 -10.29
C SER A 292 -8.98 7.41 -9.31
N ASN A 293 -7.71 7.87 -9.33
CA ASN A 293 -7.16 8.84 -8.38
C ASN A 293 -6.86 10.23 -8.99
N VAL A 294 -7.02 10.41 -10.30
CA VAL A 294 -6.88 11.69 -10.99
C VAL A 294 -8.27 12.13 -11.46
N PRO A 295 -8.78 13.30 -11.03
CA PRO A 295 -9.97 13.88 -11.64
C PRO A 295 -9.68 14.10 -13.13
N GLU A 296 -10.52 13.52 -14.01
CA GLU A 296 -10.49 13.80 -15.44
C GLU A 296 -10.50 15.31 -15.68
N TRP A 297 -9.36 15.89 -16.05
CA TRP A 297 -9.35 17.17 -16.75
C TRP A 297 -9.49 16.85 -18.24
N LYS A 298 -10.73 16.66 -18.67
CA LYS A 298 -11.08 16.81 -20.09
C LYS A 298 -11.04 18.30 -20.42
N ASN A 299 -9.98 18.73 -21.10
CA ASN A 299 -10.07 19.80 -22.07
C ASN A 299 -10.21 19.15 -23.44
#